data_AF-A0A2H5QK44-F1
#
_entry.id   AF-A0A2H5QK44-F1
#
_cell.length_a   1.000
_cell.length_b   1.000
_cell.length_c   1.000
_cell.angle_alpha   90.00
_cell.angle_beta   90.00
_cell.angle_gamma   90.00
#
_symmetry.space_group_name_H-M   'P 1'
#
loop_
_entity.id
_entity.type
_entity.pdbx_description
1 polymer ?
#
loop_
_entity_poly.entity_id
_entity_poly.type
_entity_poly.pdbx_seq_one_letter_code
_entity_poly.pdbx_strand_id
1 'polypeptide(L)'
;MYFQRRQYSMLIDSGDRSGRLLRYDTCSKVLTVLQRGLAFPNGVTLNKDKSFLPVAESNSMKILKFWIQGERVTFSPQPFAQLSKFPGNIEMECKGNFRVALDTERRNIERDLVAVKLDGNGNILKVLQGNERNAFDFVSEVEEHVVVIKA
;
A
#
# COMPACT_ATOMS: atom_id res chain seq x y z
N MET A 1 13.87 15.66 8.97
CA MET A 1 14.58 14.52 9.61
C MET A 1 14.52 13.36 8.63
N TYR A 2 15.62 12.65 8.38
CA TYR A 2 15.61 11.47 7.51
C TYR A 2 15.64 10.22 8.40
N PHE A 3 14.63 9.37 8.27
CA PHE A 3 14.55 8.10 8.98
C PHE A 3 15.11 6.98 8.13
N GLN A 4 15.93 6.12 8.71
CA GLN A 4 16.30 4.84 8.08
C GLN A 4 15.14 3.85 8.22
N ARG A 5 15.05 2.86 7.33
CA ARG A 5 13.95 1.85 7.37
C ARG A 5 13.81 1.15 8.72
N ARG A 6 14.93 0.88 9.41
CA ARG A 6 14.96 0.29 10.76
C ARG A 6 14.37 1.19 11.86
N GLN A 7 14.20 2.48 11.60
CA GLN A 7 13.65 3.48 12.52
C GLN A 7 12.18 3.78 12.20
N TYR A 8 11.48 2.87 11.51
CA TYR A 8 10.10 3.12 11.09
C TYR A 8 9.15 3.38 12.27
N SER A 9 9.39 2.81 13.45
CA SER A 9 8.61 3.11 14.66
C SER A 9 8.72 4.59 15.05
N MET A 10 9.93 5.16 15.04
CA MET A 10 10.14 6.58 15.30
C MET A 10 9.47 7.46 14.23
N LEU A 11 9.49 7.02 12.97
CA LEU A 11 8.79 7.71 11.87
C LEU A 11 7.29 7.77 12.15
N ILE A 12 6.68 6.65 12.52
CA ILE A 12 5.26 6.55 12.90
C ILE A 12 4.95 7.49 14.06
N ASP A 13 5.69 7.36 15.18
CA ASP A 13 5.47 8.12 16.41
C ASP A 13 5.64 9.64 16.23
N SER A 14 6.55 10.05 15.34
CA SER A 14 6.77 11.47 15.03
C SER A 14 5.65 12.10 14.19
N GLY A 15 4.73 11.29 13.63
CA GLY A 15 3.70 11.77 12.72
C GLY A 15 4.26 12.27 11.38
N ASP A 16 5.41 11.76 10.94
CA ASP A 16 6.06 12.23 9.71
C ASP A 16 5.15 12.04 8.47
N ARG A 17 5.15 13.06 7.61
CA ARG A 17 4.39 13.09 6.35
C ARG A 17 5.27 13.43 5.16
N SER A 18 6.56 13.16 5.24
CA SER A 18 7.51 13.47 4.18
C SER A 18 7.40 12.52 2.97
N GLY A 19 6.57 11.49 3.07
CA GLY A 19 6.32 10.49 2.03
C GLY A 19 5.77 11.08 0.73
N ARG A 20 6.10 10.41 -0.38
CA ARG A 20 5.77 10.86 -1.74
C ARG A 20 5.28 9.70 -2.59
N LEU A 21 4.39 10.02 -3.53
CA LEU A 21 4.06 9.14 -4.65
C LEU A 21 4.79 9.65 -5.89
N LEU A 22 5.54 8.78 -6.56
CA LEU A 22 6.37 9.10 -7.71
C LEU A 22 5.89 8.33 -8.94
N ARG A 23 5.98 8.97 -10.10
CA ARG A 23 5.85 8.33 -11.41
C ARG A 23 7.17 8.43 -12.13
N TYR A 24 7.65 7.32 -12.67
CA TYR A 24 8.84 7.29 -13.48
C TYR A 24 8.49 6.84 -14.90
N ASP A 25 8.85 7.65 -15.89
CA ASP A 25 8.74 7.30 -17.31
C ASP A 25 10.06 6.66 -17.76
N THR A 26 10.00 5.40 -18.16
CA THR A 26 11.18 4.62 -18.55
C THR A 26 11.73 4.98 -19.92
N CYS A 27 10.93 5.58 -20.80
CA CYS A 27 11.33 6.02 -22.13
C CYS A 27 12.04 7.37 -22.06
N SER A 28 11.40 8.37 -21.43
CA SER A 28 11.94 9.73 -21.30
C SER A 28 12.92 9.90 -20.14
N LYS A 29 13.01 8.90 -19.23
CA LYS A 29 13.80 8.94 -17.99
C LYS A 29 13.37 10.06 -17.02
N VAL A 30 12.14 10.54 -17.16
CA VAL A 30 11.60 11.62 -16.33
C VAL A 30 10.96 11.06 -15.07
N LEU A 31 11.36 11.59 -13.92
CA LEU A 31 10.71 11.37 -12.64
C LEU A 31 9.75 12.51 -12.32
N THR A 32 8.47 12.19 -12.11
CA THR A 32 7.43 13.14 -11.71
C THR A 32 6.97 12.84 -10.29
N VAL A 33 6.86 13.85 -9.44
CA VAL A 33 6.21 13.71 -8.13
C VAL A 33 4.71 13.88 -8.33
N LEU A 34 3.93 12.81 -8.09
CA LEU A 34 2.47 12.85 -8.20
C LEU A 34 1.83 13.42 -6.94
N GLN A 35 2.35 13.06 -5.76
CA GLN A 35 1.84 13.53 -4.47
C GLN A 35 2.96 13.67 -3.44
N ARG A 36 2.84 14.66 -2.56
CA ARG A 36 3.66 14.86 -1.35
C ARG A 36 2.77 14.85 -0.12
N GLY A 37 3.34 14.73 1.08
CA GLY A 37 2.56 14.83 2.31
C GLY A 37 1.93 13.51 2.76
N LEU A 38 2.41 12.38 2.23
CA LEU A 38 1.89 11.06 2.57
C LEU A 38 2.52 10.56 3.87
N ALA A 39 1.68 10.01 4.74
CA ALA A 39 2.06 9.53 6.06
C ALA A 39 2.52 8.07 5.99
N PHE A 40 3.81 7.89 5.71
CA PHE A 40 4.44 6.58 5.52
C PHE A 40 3.75 5.71 4.44
N PRO A 41 3.83 6.10 3.16
CA PRO A 41 3.28 5.32 2.04
C PRO A 41 4.13 4.06 1.82
N ASN A 42 3.59 2.88 2.10
CA ASN A 42 4.35 1.63 2.19
C ASN A 42 4.09 0.68 1.00
N GLY A 43 2.93 0.81 0.35
CA GLY A 43 2.57 -0.02 -0.80
C GLY A 43 1.80 0.76 -1.84
N VAL A 44 1.95 0.38 -3.11
CA VAL A 44 1.21 0.94 -4.24
C VAL A 44 1.03 -0.12 -5.33
N THR A 45 -0.12 -0.13 -6.00
CA THR A 45 -0.36 -0.95 -7.19
C THR A 45 -1.24 -0.21 -8.18
N LEU A 46 -1.30 -0.67 -9.43
CA LEU A 46 -2.31 -0.24 -10.39
C LEU A 46 -3.57 -1.11 -10.23
N ASN A 47 -4.73 -0.52 -10.54
CA ASN A 47 -5.93 -1.31 -10.76
C ASN A 47 -5.94 -1.93 -12.18
N LYS A 48 -6.92 -2.78 -12.45
CA LYS A 48 -6.96 -3.64 -13.65
C LYS A 48 -6.94 -2.88 -14.98
N ASP A 49 -7.72 -1.81 -15.07
CA ASP A 49 -7.81 -0.98 -16.28
C ASP A 49 -6.83 0.21 -16.27
N LYS A 50 -6.00 0.32 -15.22
CA LYS A 50 -5.04 1.42 -15.01
C LYS A 50 -5.70 2.80 -14.91
N SER A 51 -6.99 2.88 -14.55
CA SER A 51 -7.68 4.16 -14.32
C SER A 51 -7.34 4.78 -12.96
N PHE A 52 -7.00 3.97 -11.96
CA PHE A 52 -6.60 4.44 -10.63
C PHE A 52 -5.49 3.58 -10.01
N LEU A 53 -4.81 4.14 -9.01
CA LEU A 53 -3.86 3.41 -8.18
C LEU A 53 -4.28 3.53 -6.70
N PRO A 54 -4.40 2.41 -5.97
CA PRO A 54 -4.47 2.44 -4.52
C PRO A 54 -3.05 2.51 -3.90
N VAL A 55 -2.92 3.30 -2.82
CA VAL A 55 -1.71 3.45 -2.01
C VAL A 55 -2.03 3.11 -0.57
N ALA A 56 -1.24 2.22 0.04
CA ALA A 56 -1.26 1.94 1.46
C ALA A 56 -0.51 3.05 2.23
N GLU A 57 -1.26 3.85 3.00
CA GLU A 57 -0.72 4.87 3.91
C GLU A 57 -0.73 4.29 5.33
N SER A 58 0.43 3.82 5.78
CA SER A 58 0.53 3.04 7.02
C SER A 58 0.11 3.86 8.23
N ASN A 59 0.68 5.06 8.41
CA ASN A 59 0.51 5.83 9.65
C ASN A 59 -0.93 6.32 9.86
N SER A 60 -1.74 6.40 8.80
CA SER A 60 -3.17 6.72 8.89
C SER A 60 -4.08 5.50 8.84
N MET A 61 -3.51 4.29 8.70
CA MET A 61 -4.22 3.01 8.55
C MET A 61 -5.22 3.01 7.38
N LYS A 62 -4.89 3.70 6.28
CA LYS A 62 -5.79 3.88 5.13
C LYS A 62 -5.20 3.31 3.86
N ILE A 63 -6.09 2.88 2.97
CA ILE A 63 -5.80 2.81 1.55
C ILE A 63 -6.37 4.09 0.91
N LEU A 64 -5.52 4.80 0.17
CA LEU A 64 -5.85 6.00 -0.57
C LEU A 64 -5.99 5.64 -2.05
N LYS A 65 -6.98 6.21 -2.74
CA LYS A 65 -7.21 6.06 -4.18
C LYS A 65 -6.78 7.32 -4.90
N PHE A 66 -5.90 7.17 -5.89
CA PHE A 66 -5.50 8.23 -6.80
C PHE A 66 -5.98 7.89 -8.21
N TRP A 67 -6.77 8.77 -8.80
CA TRP A 67 -7.16 8.65 -10.21
C TRP A 67 -6.02 9.11 -11.10
N ILE A 68 -5.66 8.29 -12.09
CA ILE A 68 -4.51 8.54 -12.98
C ILE A 68 -4.89 8.57 -14.47
N GLN A 69 -6.15 8.29 -14.79
CA GLN A 69 -6.70 8.48 -16.13
C GLN A 69 -8.10 9.13 -16.07
N GLY A 70 -8.51 9.70 -17.20
CA GLY A 70 -9.81 10.34 -17.39
C GLY A 70 -9.90 11.78 -16.85
N GLU A 71 -11.09 12.37 -16.92
CA GLU A 71 -11.38 13.72 -16.39
C GLU A 71 -11.21 13.84 -14.87
N ARG A 72 -11.01 12.70 -14.19
CA ARG A 72 -10.89 12.60 -12.73
C ARG A 72 -9.47 12.57 -12.22
N VAL A 73 -8.45 12.77 -13.08
CA VAL A 73 -7.06 12.92 -12.62
C VAL A 73 -7.03 14.02 -11.58
N THR A 74 -6.88 13.60 -10.32
CA THR A 74 -7.03 14.46 -9.15
C THR A 74 -5.72 14.40 -8.38
N PHE A 75 -5.22 15.57 -8.01
CA PHE A 75 -4.06 15.68 -7.13
C PHE A 75 -4.41 15.25 -5.70
N SER A 76 -5.67 15.37 -5.30
CA SER A 76 -6.12 14.97 -3.97
C SER A 76 -6.53 13.49 -3.93
N PRO A 77 -5.92 12.66 -3.08
CA PRO A 77 -6.37 11.28 -2.89
C PRO A 77 -7.77 11.22 -2.29
N GLN A 78 -8.53 10.20 -2.70
CA GLN A 78 -9.80 9.83 -2.07
C GLN A 78 -9.59 8.66 -1.10
N PRO A 79 -10.33 8.59 0.02
CA PRO A 79 -10.36 7.38 0.83
C PRO A 79 -10.82 6.19 0.00
N PHE A 80 -10.08 5.08 0.04
CA PHE A 80 -10.46 3.82 -0.59
C PHE A 80 -10.92 2.80 0.44
N ALA A 81 -10.14 2.62 1.51
CA ALA A 81 -10.49 1.75 2.63
C ALA A 81 -9.88 2.28 3.92
N GLN A 82 -10.56 2.07 5.04
CA GLN A 82 -10.03 2.25 6.39
C GLN A 82 -9.75 0.87 6.98
N LEU A 83 -8.56 0.68 7.52
CA LEU A 83 -8.10 -0.60 8.07
C LEU A 83 -7.93 -0.51 9.59
N SER A 84 -7.95 -1.66 10.25
CA SER A 84 -7.78 -1.80 11.70
C SER A 84 -6.32 -1.98 12.15
N LYS A 85 -5.40 -2.18 11.20
CA LYS A 85 -3.95 -2.32 11.42
C LYS A 85 -3.18 -1.53 10.35
N PHE A 86 -1.89 -1.30 10.60
CA PHE A 86 -0.99 -0.60 9.68
C PHE A 86 -0.83 -1.39 8.37
N PRO A 87 -1.27 -0.88 7.20
CA PRO A 87 -1.07 -1.58 5.94
C PRO A 87 0.38 -1.55 5.49
N GLY A 88 0.82 -2.64 4.86
CA GLY A 88 2.10 -2.78 4.19
C GLY A 88 1.95 -2.77 2.67
N ASN A 89 2.57 -3.74 2.01
CA ASN A 89 2.44 -3.94 0.57
C ASN A 89 0.98 -4.18 0.18
N ILE A 90 0.60 -3.66 -1.00
CA ILE A 90 -0.70 -3.88 -1.64
C ILE A 90 -0.48 -4.44 -3.04
N GLU A 91 -1.23 -5.49 -3.38
CA GLU A 91 -1.14 -6.18 -4.66
C GLU A 91 -2.52 -6.34 -5.28
N MET A 92 -2.63 -6.18 -6.59
CA MET A 92 -3.86 -6.45 -7.34
C MET A 92 -3.89 -7.91 -7.81
N GLU A 93 -4.99 -8.61 -7.53
CA GLU A 93 -5.29 -9.92 -8.10
C GLU A 93 -5.92 -9.83 -9.51
N CYS A 94 -5.83 -10.90 -10.31
CA CYS A 94 -6.39 -11.01 -11.66
C CYS A 94 -7.89 -10.66 -11.77
N LYS A 95 -8.66 -10.82 -10.68
CA LYS A 95 -10.11 -10.52 -10.63
C LYS A 95 -10.42 -9.05 -10.32
N GLY A 96 -9.42 -8.19 -10.15
CA GLY A 96 -9.61 -6.76 -9.80
C GLY A 96 -9.82 -6.51 -8.31
N ASN A 97 -9.57 -7.52 -7.48
CA ASN A 97 -9.50 -7.39 -6.02
C ASN A 97 -8.08 -7.02 -5.60
N PHE A 98 -7.91 -6.55 -4.38
CA PHE A 98 -6.61 -6.21 -3.81
C PHE A 98 -6.31 -7.04 -2.58
N ARG A 99 -5.06 -7.46 -2.42
CA ARG A 99 -4.51 -8.03 -1.19
C ARG A 99 -3.65 -6.98 -0.53
N VAL A 100 -3.81 -6.79 0.77
CA VAL A 100 -3.02 -5.86 1.56
C VAL A 100 -2.43 -6.63 2.73
N ALA A 101 -1.11 -6.62 2.85
CA ALA A 101 -0.44 -7.13 4.04
C ALA A 101 -0.68 -6.18 5.22
N LEU A 102 -0.85 -6.72 6.41
CA LEU A 102 -1.01 -5.94 7.64
C LEU A 102 0.20 -6.17 8.54
N ASP A 103 0.72 -5.09 9.12
CA ASP A 103 1.80 -5.20 10.10
C ASP A 103 1.30 -5.95 11.34
N THR A 104 2.12 -6.88 11.83
CA THR A 104 1.80 -7.73 12.98
C THR A 104 2.89 -7.63 14.01
N GLU A 105 2.49 -7.59 15.29
CA GLU A 105 3.45 -7.80 16.35
C GLU A 105 3.92 -9.25 16.25
N ARG A 106 5.22 -9.48 16.02
CA ARG A 106 5.83 -10.83 15.86
C ARG A 106 5.68 -11.75 17.10
N ARG A 107 4.83 -11.40 18.06
CA ARG A 107 4.62 -12.11 19.32
C ARG A 107 3.71 -13.31 19.15
N ASN A 108 2.64 -13.22 18.35
CA ASN A 108 1.66 -14.31 18.16
C ASN A 108 1.04 -14.30 16.74
N ILE A 109 1.88 -14.60 15.74
CA ILE A 109 1.48 -14.61 14.31
C ILE A 109 0.21 -15.42 14.07
N GLU A 110 0.02 -16.55 14.78
CA GLU A 110 -1.14 -17.42 14.63
C GLU A 110 -2.50 -16.73 14.85
N ARG A 111 -2.57 -15.76 15.77
CA ARG A 111 -3.85 -15.08 16.09
C ARG A 111 -3.95 -13.68 15.48
N ASP A 112 -2.85 -13.20 14.90
CA ASP A 112 -2.81 -11.86 14.36
C ASP A 112 -3.47 -11.77 12.99
N LEU A 113 -4.17 -10.66 12.76
CA LEU A 113 -4.58 -10.28 11.41
C LEU A 113 -3.34 -9.98 10.58
N VAL A 114 -3.10 -10.76 9.54
CA VAL A 114 -1.88 -10.70 8.70
C VAL A 114 -2.14 -10.07 7.34
N ALA A 115 -3.38 -10.13 6.85
CA ALA A 115 -3.75 -9.55 5.57
C ALA A 115 -5.25 -9.27 5.47
N VAL A 116 -5.61 -8.39 4.55
CA VAL A 116 -7.00 -8.10 4.16
C VAL A 116 -7.13 -8.15 2.66
N LYS A 117 -8.29 -8.64 2.20
CA LYS A 117 -8.69 -8.64 0.80
C LYS A 117 -9.77 -7.60 0.58
N LEU A 118 -9.56 -6.71 -0.37
CA LEU A 118 -10.48 -5.65 -0.77
C LEU A 118 -11.05 -5.91 -2.16
N ASP A 119 -12.27 -5.47 -2.43
CA ASP A 119 -12.82 -5.42 -3.79
C ASP A 119 -12.34 -4.17 -4.55
N GLY A 120 -12.79 -4.02 -5.81
CA GLY A 120 -12.49 -2.86 -6.66
C GLY A 120 -13.01 -1.51 -6.15
N ASN A 121 -13.89 -1.52 -5.15
CA ASN A 121 -14.48 -0.34 -4.52
C ASN A 121 -13.89 -0.05 -3.13
N GLY A 122 -13.01 -0.92 -2.62
CA GLY A 122 -12.37 -0.78 -1.31
C GLY A 122 -13.13 -1.46 -0.17
N ASN A 123 -14.16 -2.25 -0.46
CA ASN A 123 -14.88 -3.01 0.56
C ASN A 123 -14.07 -4.24 0.98
N ILE A 124 -14.07 -4.55 2.28
CA ILE A 124 -13.39 -5.73 2.82
C ILE A 124 -14.18 -6.99 2.42
N LEU A 125 -13.55 -7.85 1.64
CA LEU A 125 -14.08 -9.16 1.25
C LEU A 125 -13.67 -10.26 2.23
N LYS A 126 -12.43 -10.20 2.73
CA LYS A 126 -11.89 -11.20 3.66
C LYS A 126 -10.80 -10.57 4.53
N VAL A 127 -10.73 -10.97 5.79
CA VAL A 127 -9.59 -10.71 6.67
C VAL A 127 -8.95 -12.05 6.99
N LEU A 128 -7.61 -12.11 6.94
CA LEU A 128 -6.84 -13.33 7.18
C LEU A 128 -6.14 -13.26 8.53
N GLN A 129 -6.25 -14.35 9.29
CA GLN A 129 -5.47 -14.60 10.49
C GLN A 129 -4.27 -15.51 10.17
N GLY A 130 -3.15 -15.36 10.88
CA GLY A 130 -1.91 -16.06 10.55
C GLY A 130 -1.95 -17.59 10.77
N ASN A 131 -2.91 -18.13 11.53
CA ASN A 131 -3.13 -19.57 11.66
C ASN A 131 -3.82 -20.20 10.43
N GLU A 132 -4.34 -19.41 9.49
CA GLU A 132 -4.90 -19.95 8.25
C GLU A 132 -3.74 -20.47 7.37
N ARG A 133 -3.73 -21.77 7.03
CA ARG A 133 -2.64 -22.44 6.28
C ARG A 133 -2.24 -21.77 4.95
N ASN A 134 -3.09 -20.92 4.37
CA ASN A 134 -2.84 -20.18 3.13
C ASN A 134 -2.42 -18.71 3.38
N ALA A 135 -2.22 -18.29 4.63
CA ALA A 135 -1.82 -16.93 4.97
C ALA A 135 -0.44 -16.56 4.40
N PHE A 136 0.45 -17.53 4.26
CA PHE A 136 1.80 -17.32 3.70
C PHE A 136 1.77 -16.97 2.21
N ASP A 137 0.76 -17.40 1.44
CA ASP A 137 0.57 -16.96 0.04
C ASP A 137 0.12 -15.50 -0.09
N PHE A 138 -0.22 -14.84 1.03
CA PHE A 138 -0.61 -13.42 1.11
C PHE A 138 0.50 -12.53 1.69
N VAL A 139 1.57 -13.13 2.21
CA VAL A 139 2.73 -12.39 2.72
C VAL A 139 3.76 -12.34 1.60
N SER A 140 3.73 -11.28 0.80
CA SER A 140 4.79 -11.04 -0.17
C SER A 140 6.06 -10.60 0.55
N GLU A 141 6.95 -11.57 0.79
CA GLU A 141 8.37 -11.28 0.96
C GLU A 141 8.93 -10.83 -0.40
N VAL A 142 9.81 -9.83 -0.36
CA VAL A 142 10.37 -9.20 -1.56
C VAL A 142 11.32 -10.19 -2.24
N GLU A 143 10.89 -10.86 -3.31
CA GLU A 143 11.83 -11.35 -4.32
C GLU A 143 12.23 -10.17 -5.22
N GLU A 144 13.52 -9.82 -5.18
CA GLU A 144 14.13 -8.84 -6.07
C GLU A 144 14.20 -9.39 -7.50
N HIS A 145 13.07 -9.42 -8.19
CA HIS A 145 13.02 -9.47 -9.65
C HIS A 145 12.64 -8.09 -10.19
N VAL A 146 13.53 -7.57 -11.04
CA VAL A 146 13.59 -6.17 -11.48
C VAL A 146 12.29 -5.71 -12.15
N VAL A 147 11.39 -5.13 -11.36
CA VAL A 147 10.40 -4.13 -11.79
C VAL A 147 10.52 -2.97 -10.81
N VAL A 148 11.23 -1.92 -11.23
CA VAL A 148 11.53 -0.77 -10.37
C VAL A 148 10.31 0.12 -10.26
N ILE A 149 9.50 -0.10 -9.22
CA ILE A 149 8.68 0.94 -8.59
C ILE A 149 9.26 1.11 -7.18
N LYS A 150 10.21 2.02 -7.02
CA LYS A 150 10.80 2.34 -5.71
C LYS A 150 10.02 3.48 -5.06
N ALA A 151 9.60 3.25 -3.82
CA ALA A 151 9.16 4.27 -2.86
C ALA A 151 10.34 5.16 -2.40
#